data_AF-A0A7J5YQF0-F1
#
_entry.id   AF-A0A7J5YQF0-F1
#
_cell.length_a   1.000
_cell.length_b   1.000
_cell.length_c   1.000
_cell.angle_alpha   90.00
_cell.angle_beta   90.00
_cell.angle_gamma   90.00
#
_symmetry.space_group_name_H-M   'P 1'
#
loop_
_entity.id
_entity.type
_entity.pdbx_description
1 polymer ?
#
loop_
_entity_poly.entity_id
_entity_poly.type
_entity_poly.pdbx_seq_one_letter_code
_entity_poly.pdbx_strand_id
1 'polypeptide(L)'
;MPSKKSEEKKKAEEQRGPASTILWKSFKATQVHGDITEQLHAANVSEIQDRREYLKRVAAVTAFLGKQGIAFRGHNEAGESDNKGHFMECMKLLENFDPFLQTYKPPSCVTYLSPSSQNDMIESTADVIMARIISEIKEAKMYSVMVDEARDNHTEQLALCVQYVNPQGSVKE
;
A
#
# COMPACT_ATOMS: atom_id res chain seq x y z
N MET A 1 33.01 31.75 61.75
CA MET A 1 32.72 32.62 60.60
C MET A 1 32.88 31.80 59.32
N PRO A 2 31.81 31.21 58.77
CA PRO A 2 31.91 30.43 57.53
C PRO A 2 32.31 31.32 56.35
N SER A 3 33.23 30.83 55.52
CA SER A 3 33.83 31.57 54.40
C SER A 3 32.77 31.88 53.33
N LYS A 4 32.75 33.13 52.82
CA LYS A 4 31.87 33.60 51.73
C LYS A 4 31.88 32.68 50.48
N LYS A 5 32.99 31.97 50.24
CA LYS A 5 33.11 30.95 49.18
C LYS A 5 32.21 29.71 49.38
N SER A 6 31.85 29.38 50.62
CA SER A 6 30.97 28.23 50.93
C SER A 6 29.48 28.55 50.74
N GLU A 7 29.09 29.82 50.93
CA GLU A 7 27.74 30.30 50.66
C GLU A 7 27.50 30.57 49.17
N GLU A 8 28.51 31.04 48.43
CA GLU A 8 28.45 31.17 46.97
C GLU A 8 28.38 29.80 46.26
N LYS A 9 29.09 28.78 46.77
CA LYS A 9 28.97 27.41 46.25
C LYS A 9 27.60 26.79 46.52
N LYS A 10 27.03 27.01 47.71
CA LYS A 10 25.66 26.58 48.02
C LYS A 10 24.62 27.31 47.16
N LYS A 11 24.77 28.62 46.91
CA LYS A 11 23.89 29.38 46.00
C LYS A 11 24.02 28.95 44.53
N ALA A 12 25.21 28.56 44.07
CA ALA A 12 25.40 28.02 42.72
C ALA A 12 24.81 26.60 42.54
N GLU A 13 24.79 25.82 43.61
CA GLU A 13 24.22 24.46 43.64
C GLU A 13 22.69 24.47 43.82
N GLU A 14 22.16 25.47 44.53
CA GLU A 14 20.72 25.70 44.73
C GLU A 14 20.04 26.41 43.53
N GLN A 15 20.82 27.11 42.68
CA GLN A 15 20.38 27.62 41.38
C GLN A 15 20.43 26.58 40.25
N ARG A 16 20.83 25.34 40.54
CA ARG A 16 20.73 24.21 39.61
C ARG A 16 19.28 23.70 39.60
N GLY A 17 18.39 24.57 39.14
CA GLY A 17 16.94 24.44 39.28
C GLY A 17 16.32 23.22 38.58
N PRO A 18 15.00 23.02 38.77
CA PRO A 18 14.23 21.90 38.22
C PRO A 18 14.45 21.67 36.72
N ALA A 19 14.74 22.73 35.96
CA ALA A 19 15.07 22.66 34.54
C ALA A 19 16.27 21.75 34.22
N SER A 20 17.33 21.77 35.04
CA SER A 20 18.52 20.93 34.82
C SER A 20 18.24 19.45 35.04
N THR A 21 17.40 19.14 36.02
CA THR A 21 16.95 17.77 36.32
C THR A 21 15.97 17.28 35.27
N ILE A 22 15.09 18.16 34.76
CA ILE A 22 14.20 17.86 33.64
C ILE A 22 15.00 17.55 32.38
N LEU A 23 15.97 18.40 32.01
CA LEU A 23 16.83 18.18 30.84
C LEU A 23 17.62 16.87 30.92
N TRP A 24 18.18 16.54 32.09
CA TRP A 24 18.89 15.28 32.29
C TRP A 24 17.98 14.06 32.20
N LYS A 25 16.77 14.14 32.78
CA LYS A 25 15.75 13.08 32.66
C LYS A 25 15.30 12.91 31.20
N SER A 26 15.07 14.01 30.48
CA SER A 26 14.73 13.99 29.05
C SER A 26 15.85 13.40 28.21
N PHE A 27 17.10 13.79 28.46
CA PHE A 27 18.27 13.22 27.78
C PHE A 27 18.42 11.71 28.03
N LYS A 28 18.24 11.25 29.27
CA LYS A 28 18.24 9.81 29.57
C LYS A 28 17.10 9.07 28.87
N ALA A 29 15.91 9.68 28.77
CA ALA A 29 14.80 9.11 28.03
C ALA A 29 15.10 9.02 26.52
N THR A 30 15.73 10.05 25.94
CA THR A 30 16.23 10.05 24.55
C THR A 30 17.27 8.96 24.31
N GLN A 31 18.13 8.64 25.28
CA GLN A 31 19.11 7.57 25.14
C GLN A 31 18.48 6.16 25.10
N VAL A 32 17.27 6.00 25.63
CA VAL A 32 16.50 4.74 25.63
C VAL A 32 15.55 4.66 24.42
N HIS A 33 14.92 5.77 24.04
CA HIS A 33 13.86 5.81 23.01
C HIS A 33 14.29 6.45 21.68
N GLY A 34 15.52 6.94 21.57
CA GLY A 34 15.97 7.75 20.44
C GLY A 34 15.50 9.20 20.52
N ASP A 35 16.07 10.07 19.69
CA ASP A 35 15.63 11.47 19.58
C ASP A 35 14.25 11.57 18.91
N ILE A 36 13.57 12.71 19.08
CA ILE A 36 12.28 13.01 18.44
C ILE A 36 12.36 12.81 16.93
N THR A 37 13.50 13.16 16.32
CA THR A 37 13.75 12.94 14.89
C THR A 37 13.73 11.44 14.55
N GLU A 38 14.46 10.61 15.29
CA GLU A 38 14.50 9.16 15.11
C GLU A 38 13.13 8.50 15.33
N GLN A 39 12.40 8.94 16.35
CA GLN A 39 11.04 8.46 16.63
C GLN A 39 10.06 8.84 15.51
N LEU A 40 10.14 10.06 14.99
CA LEU A 40 9.31 10.51 13.86
C LEU A 40 9.64 9.71 12.59
N HIS A 41 10.92 9.45 12.33
CA HIS A 41 11.35 8.62 11.22
C HIS A 41 10.83 7.18 11.37
N ALA A 42 10.96 6.57 12.55
CA ALA A 42 10.46 5.23 12.81
C ALA A 42 8.94 5.13 12.67
N ALA A 43 8.19 6.10 13.18
CA ALA A 43 6.74 6.17 13.03
C ALA A 43 6.32 6.27 11.56
N ASN A 44 6.99 7.12 10.77
CA ASN A 44 6.72 7.26 9.34
C ASN A 44 7.03 5.97 8.57
N VAL A 45 8.13 5.27 8.90
CA VAL A 45 8.46 3.97 8.31
C VAL A 45 7.39 2.93 8.62
N SER A 46 6.91 2.87 9.87
CA SER A 46 5.81 1.97 10.26
C SER A 46 4.53 2.27 9.47
N GLU A 47 4.17 3.54 9.34
CA GLU A 47 2.97 3.94 8.60
C GLU A 47 3.06 3.59 7.10
N ILE A 48 4.22 3.79 6.48
CA ILE A 48 4.47 3.37 5.10
C ILE A 48 4.31 1.86 4.96
N GLN A 49 4.81 1.10 5.94
CA GLN A 49 4.72 -0.35 5.94
C GLN A 49 3.26 -0.81 6.03
N ASP A 50 2.47 -0.23 6.92
CA ASP A 50 1.05 -0.57 7.07
C ASP A 50 0.25 -0.23 5.81
N ARG A 51 0.49 0.94 5.20
CA ARG A 51 -0.14 1.33 3.93
C ARG A 51 0.19 0.35 2.80
N ARG A 52 1.44 -0.12 2.73
CA ARG A 52 1.86 -1.14 1.74
C ARG A 52 1.18 -2.48 1.98
N GLU A 53 1.05 -2.89 3.24
CA GLU A 53 0.41 -4.15 3.60
C GLU A 53 -1.09 -4.12 3.27
N TYR A 54 -1.74 -2.96 3.46
CA TYR A 54 -3.11 -2.74 2.99
C TYR A 54 -3.22 -2.80 1.45
N LEU A 55 -2.39 -2.05 0.74
CA LEU A 55 -2.38 -2.02 -0.74
C LEU A 55 -2.10 -3.40 -1.35
N LYS A 56 -1.29 -4.23 -0.71
CA LYS A 56 -1.02 -5.60 -1.16
C LYS A 56 -2.29 -6.44 -1.23
N ARG A 57 -3.21 -6.28 -0.28
CA ARG A 57 -4.51 -6.98 -0.27
C ARG A 57 -5.43 -6.45 -1.36
N VAL A 58 -5.48 -5.12 -1.52
CA VAL A 58 -6.21 -4.47 -2.61
C VAL A 58 -5.72 -5.00 -3.97
N ALA A 59 -4.41 -5.02 -4.19
CA ALA A 59 -3.81 -5.58 -5.39
C ALA A 59 -4.13 -7.07 -5.59
N ALA A 60 -4.15 -7.86 -4.51
CA ALA A 60 -4.49 -9.27 -4.58
C ALA A 60 -5.95 -9.49 -5.01
N VAL A 61 -6.90 -8.71 -4.48
CA VAL A 61 -8.31 -8.75 -4.91
C VAL A 61 -8.43 -8.33 -6.38
N THR A 62 -7.76 -7.24 -6.77
CA THR A 62 -7.75 -6.78 -8.17
C THR A 62 -7.21 -7.85 -9.12
N ALA A 63 -6.07 -8.46 -8.79
CA ALA A 63 -5.48 -9.52 -9.61
C ALA A 63 -6.39 -10.76 -9.67
N PHE A 64 -7.04 -11.12 -8.56
CA PHE A 64 -7.97 -12.24 -8.52
C PHE A 64 -9.18 -12.01 -9.44
N LEU A 65 -9.87 -10.88 -9.29
CA LEU A 65 -11.06 -10.57 -10.09
C LEU A 65 -10.71 -10.44 -11.57
N GLY A 66 -9.61 -9.75 -11.89
CA GLY A 66 -9.11 -9.61 -13.25
C GLY A 66 -8.77 -10.96 -13.89
N LYS A 67 -8.09 -11.86 -13.16
CA LYS A 67 -7.76 -13.20 -13.65
C LYS A 67 -8.99 -14.07 -13.93
N GLN A 68 -10.06 -13.90 -13.16
CA GLN A 68 -11.31 -14.66 -13.33
C GLN A 68 -12.27 -14.02 -14.34
N GLY A 69 -11.98 -12.81 -14.83
CA GLY A 69 -12.91 -12.05 -15.68
C GLY A 69 -14.19 -11.61 -14.93
N ILE A 70 -14.12 -11.47 -13.60
CA ILE A 70 -15.27 -11.08 -12.78
C ILE A 70 -15.37 -9.56 -12.74
N ALA A 71 -16.59 -9.03 -12.91
CA ALA A 71 -16.85 -7.61 -12.80
C ALA A 71 -16.48 -7.09 -11.40
N PHE A 72 -15.76 -5.97 -11.33
CA PHE A 72 -15.32 -5.41 -10.05
C PHE A 72 -16.47 -4.71 -9.32
N ARG A 73 -17.27 -3.96 -10.09
CA ARG A 73 -18.30 -3.05 -9.59
C ARG A 73 -19.69 -3.69 -9.62
N GLY A 74 -20.51 -3.25 -8.68
CA GLY A 74 -21.94 -3.57 -8.64
C GLY A 74 -22.78 -2.55 -9.41
N HIS A 75 -24.08 -2.83 -9.53
CA HIS A 75 -25.03 -1.84 -10.07
C HIS A 75 -25.17 -0.62 -9.16
N ASN A 76 -25.06 -0.82 -7.84
CA ASN A 76 -25.13 0.22 -6.83
C ASN A 76 -24.11 -0.02 -5.72
N GLU A 77 -23.19 0.92 -5.52
CA GLU A 77 -22.16 0.86 -4.47
C GLU A 77 -22.45 1.79 -3.29
N ALA A 78 -23.64 2.41 -3.25
CA ALA A 78 -24.05 3.29 -2.16
C ALA A 78 -24.05 2.57 -0.79
N GLY A 79 -23.98 3.36 0.28
CA GLY A 79 -23.93 2.89 1.68
C GLY A 79 -24.97 1.83 2.02
N GLU A 80 -26.20 2.03 1.56
CA GLU A 80 -27.39 1.20 1.82
C GLU A 80 -27.55 -0.01 0.89
N SER A 81 -26.63 -0.21 -0.07
CA SER A 81 -26.72 -1.34 -0.99
C SER A 81 -26.31 -2.66 -0.31
N ASP A 82 -27.15 -3.68 -0.45
CA ASP A 82 -26.87 -5.05 0.04
C ASP A 82 -25.68 -5.69 -0.69
N ASN A 83 -25.43 -5.31 -1.94
CA ASN A 83 -24.32 -5.81 -2.75
C ASN A 83 -23.62 -4.64 -3.45
N LYS A 84 -22.42 -4.31 -2.97
CA LYS A 84 -21.61 -3.19 -3.49
C LYS A 84 -20.63 -3.59 -4.59
N GLY A 85 -20.86 -4.74 -5.21
CA GLY A 85 -19.96 -5.30 -6.23
C GLY A 85 -18.90 -6.23 -5.65
N HIS A 86 -18.35 -7.08 -6.52
CA HIS A 86 -17.44 -8.14 -6.10
C HIS A 86 -16.17 -7.63 -5.42
N PHE A 87 -15.64 -6.47 -5.84
CA PHE A 87 -14.44 -5.90 -5.22
C PHE A 87 -14.68 -5.54 -3.75
N MET A 88 -15.75 -4.79 -3.47
CA MET A 88 -16.08 -4.36 -2.11
C MET A 88 -16.48 -5.55 -1.23
N GLU A 89 -17.26 -6.50 -1.76
CA GLU A 89 -17.64 -7.69 -1.00
C GLU A 89 -16.44 -8.62 -0.74
N CYS A 90 -15.48 -8.73 -1.66
CA CYS A 90 -14.23 -9.46 -1.42
C CYS A 90 -13.39 -8.81 -0.32
N MET A 91 -13.28 -7.48 -0.31
CA MET A 91 -12.54 -6.77 0.75
C MET A 91 -13.19 -6.97 2.14
N LYS A 92 -14.53 -6.90 2.23
CA LYS A 92 -15.26 -7.22 3.46
C LYS A 92 -15.07 -8.68 3.88
N LEU A 93 -15.09 -9.61 2.91
CA LEU A 93 -14.85 -11.02 3.20
C LEU A 93 -13.45 -11.23 3.77
N LEU A 94 -12.43 -10.58 3.19
CA LEU A 94 -11.05 -10.65 3.69
C LEU A 94 -10.92 -10.10 5.10
N GLU A 95 -11.65 -9.03 5.46
CA GLU A 95 -11.66 -8.48 6.81
C GLU A 95 -12.11 -9.51 7.87
N ASN A 96 -12.96 -10.48 7.51
CA ASN A 96 -13.35 -11.54 8.45
C ASN A 96 -12.22 -12.53 8.79
N PHE A 97 -11.20 -12.65 7.93
CA PHE A 97 -10.15 -13.67 8.06
C PHE A 97 -8.75 -13.08 8.24
N ASP A 98 -8.54 -11.81 7.91
CA ASP A 98 -7.25 -11.15 7.94
C ASP A 98 -7.09 -10.27 9.20
N PRO A 99 -6.27 -10.68 10.18
CA PRO A 99 -6.11 -9.92 11.43
C PRO A 99 -5.61 -8.49 11.23
N PHE A 100 -4.85 -8.25 10.15
CA PHE A 100 -4.36 -6.92 9.83
C PHE A 100 -5.52 -6.01 9.42
N LEU A 101 -6.42 -6.47 8.54
CA LEU A 101 -7.58 -5.68 8.11
C LEU A 101 -8.57 -5.42 9.25
N GLN A 102 -8.66 -6.34 10.23
CA GLN A 102 -9.50 -6.13 11.42
C GLN A 102 -9.00 -4.99 12.32
N THR A 103 -7.68 -4.77 12.33
CA THR A 103 -7.04 -3.81 13.23
C THR A 103 -6.74 -2.48 12.53
N TYR A 104 -6.26 -2.55 11.30
CA TYR A 104 -5.82 -1.40 10.52
C TYR A 104 -6.97 -0.80 9.73
N LYS A 105 -7.24 0.48 9.98
CA LYS A 105 -8.13 1.29 9.13
C LYS A 105 -7.31 2.35 8.42
N PRO A 106 -7.39 2.43 7.08
CA PRO A 106 -6.68 3.48 6.35
C PRO A 106 -7.17 4.86 6.82
N PRO A 107 -6.31 5.90 6.78
CA PRO A 107 -6.69 7.25 7.14
C PRO A 107 -7.94 7.70 6.36
N SER A 108 -8.84 8.44 6.99
CA SER A 108 -10.11 8.87 6.39
C SER A 108 -9.95 9.72 5.12
N CYS A 109 -8.77 10.31 4.91
CA CYS A 109 -8.43 11.08 3.72
C CYS A 109 -7.95 10.22 2.54
N VAL A 110 -7.68 8.92 2.74
CA VAL A 110 -7.14 8.04 1.71
C VAL A 110 -8.19 7.01 1.32
N THR A 111 -8.65 7.07 0.06
CA THR A 111 -9.75 6.22 -0.42
C THR A 111 -9.24 5.16 -1.38
N TYR A 112 -8.55 4.13 -0.88
CA TYR A 112 -8.05 3.03 -1.70
C TYR A 112 -9.14 2.19 -2.38
N LEU A 113 -10.38 2.28 -1.90
CA LEU A 113 -11.51 1.46 -2.34
C LEU A 113 -12.48 2.21 -3.26
N SER A 114 -12.25 3.50 -3.53
CA SER A 114 -13.12 4.28 -4.40
C SER A 114 -13.14 3.71 -5.82
N PRO A 115 -14.17 4.00 -6.62
CA PRO A 115 -14.19 3.63 -8.03
C PRO A 115 -12.94 4.11 -8.78
N SER A 116 -12.45 5.33 -8.50
CA SER A 116 -11.23 5.84 -9.15
C SER A 116 -10.00 5.02 -8.76
N SER A 117 -9.80 4.74 -7.47
CA SER A 117 -8.65 3.95 -7.03
C SER A 117 -8.70 2.49 -7.49
N GLN A 118 -9.90 1.92 -7.66
CA GLN A 118 -10.05 0.63 -8.32
C GLN A 118 -9.55 0.67 -9.77
N ASN A 119 -9.88 1.72 -10.55
CA ASN A 119 -9.36 1.88 -11.91
C ASN A 119 -7.83 2.03 -11.90
N ASP A 120 -7.29 2.89 -11.03
CA ASP A 120 -5.84 3.12 -10.94
C ASP A 120 -5.10 1.80 -10.65
N MET A 121 -5.67 0.95 -9.78
CA MET A 121 -5.12 -0.36 -9.45
C MET A 121 -5.23 -1.35 -10.62
N ILE A 122 -6.33 -1.33 -11.37
CA ILE A 122 -6.51 -2.15 -12.58
C ILE A 122 -5.47 -1.76 -13.63
N GLU A 123 -5.32 -0.47 -13.92
CA GLU A 123 -4.36 0.07 -14.89
C GLU A 123 -2.93 -0.28 -14.48
N SER A 124 -2.56 -0.03 -13.22
CA SER A 124 -1.24 -0.37 -12.69
C SER A 124 -0.94 -1.87 -12.80
N THR A 125 -1.93 -2.72 -12.54
CA THR A 125 -1.78 -4.18 -12.67
C THR A 125 -1.62 -4.58 -14.14
N ALA A 126 -2.40 -3.98 -15.04
CA ALA A 126 -2.31 -4.21 -16.47
C ALA A 126 -0.95 -3.81 -17.02
N ASP A 127 -0.40 -2.67 -16.61
CA ASP A 127 0.92 -2.20 -17.03
C ASP A 127 2.04 -3.18 -16.64
N VAL A 128 2.01 -3.69 -15.40
CA VAL A 128 3.00 -4.67 -14.94
C VAL A 128 2.90 -5.97 -15.73
N ILE A 129 1.69 -6.47 -15.97
CA ILE A 129 1.45 -7.69 -16.76
C ILE A 129 1.91 -7.49 -18.21
N MET A 130 1.55 -6.36 -18.82
CA MET A 130 1.90 -6.04 -20.19
C MET A 130 3.42 -5.89 -20.36
N ALA A 131 4.09 -5.20 -19.43
CA ALA A 131 5.56 -5.10 -19.43
C ALA A 131 6.22 -6.48 -19.33
N ARG A 132 5.65 -7.38 -18.52
CA ARG A 132 6.13 -8.75 -18.39
C ARG A 132 5.95 -9.54 -19.70
N ILE A 133 4.75 -9.53 -20.28
CA ILE A 133 4.45 -10.21 -21.55
C ILE A 133 5.37 -9.69 -22.67
N ILE A 134 5.56 -8.38 -22.79
CA ILE A 134 6.45 -7.77 -23.78
C ILE A 134 7.90 -8.26 -23.59
N SER A 135 8.36 -8.38 -22.35
CA SER A 135 9.69 -8.91 -22.05
C SER A 135 9.82 -10.37 -22.50
N GLU A 136 8.81 -11.20 -22.24
CA GLU A 136 8.82 -12.62 -22.60
C GLU A 136 8.78 -12.82 -24.12
N ILE A 137 7.98 -12.04 -24.85
CA ILE A 137 7.95 -12.04 -26.31
C ILE A 137 9.32 -11.66 -26.90
N LYS A 138 9.97 -10.63 -26.35
CA LYS A 138 11.32 -10.21 -26.78
C LYS A 138 12.35 -11.31 -26.59
N GLU A 139 12.22 -12.10 -25.51
CA GLU A 139 13.09 -13.23 -25.22
C GLU A 139 12.83 -14.42 -26.15
N ALA A 140 11.56 -14.70 -26.47
CA ALA A 140 11.14 -15.80 -27.34
C ALA A 140 11.65 -15.69 -28.78
N LYS A 141 11.97 -14.46 -29.26
CA LYS A 141 12.42 -14.11 -30.63
C LYS A 141 11.41 -14.37 -31.75
N MET A 142 10.54 -15.36 -31.60
CA MET A 142 9.49 -15.73 -32.53
C MET A 142 8.15 -15.70 -31.82
N TYR A 143 7.17 -15.05 -32.45
CA TYR A 143 5.79 -14.98 -31.99
C TYR A 143 4.85 -14.96 -33.19
N SER A 144 3.61 -15.39 -32.97
CA SER A 144 2.49 -15.27 -33.89
C SER A 144 1.49 -14.26 -33.35
N VAL A 145 0.83 -13.52 -34.23
CA VAL A 145 -0.25 -12.62 -33.86
C VAL A 145 -1.50 -13.05 -34.61
N MET A 146 -2.56 -13.34 -33.87
CA MET A 146 -3.90 -13.57 -34.40
C MET A 146 -4.75 -12.34 -34.16
N VAL A 147 -5.48 -11.94 -35.18
CA VAL A 147 -6.36 -10.77 -35.16
C VAL A 147 -7.73 -11.24 -35.61
N ASP A 148 -8.74 -11.01 -34.78
CA ASP A 148 -10.13 -11.33 -35.09
C ASP A 148 -10.98 -10.07 -34.95
N GLU A 149 -11.84 -9.81 -35.93
CA GLU A 149 -12.71 -8.63 -35.96
C GLU A 149 -14.16 -9.10 -35.90
N ALA A 150 -14.91 -8.57 -34.93
CA ALA A 150 -16.32 -8.87 -34.74
C ALA A 150 -17.12 -7.57 -34.68
N ARG A 151 -18.21 -7.51 -35.43
CA ARG A 151 -19.13 -6.37 -35.39
C ARG A 151 -20.20 -6.59 -34.34
N ASP A 152 -20.27 -5.70 -33.35
CA ASP A 152 -21.40 -5.62 -32.42
C ASP A 152 -22.17 -4.31 -32.64
N ASN A 153 -23.44 -4.43 -33.05
CA ASN A 153 -24.30 -3.34 -33.52
C ASN A 153 -23.64 -2.47 -34.64
N HIS A 154 -23.06 -1.34 -34.22
CA HIS A 154 -22.45 -0.33 -35.08
C HIS A 154 -20.98 -0.06 -34.72
N THR A 155 -20.38 -0.90 -33.88
CA THR A 155 -18.99 -0.78 -33.46
C THR A 155 -18.25 -2.06 -33.84
N GLU A 156 -17.15 -1.90 -34.57
CA GLU A 156 -16.21 -3.00 -34.82
C GLU A 156 -15.36 -3.21 -33.56
N GLN A 157 -15.26 -4.46 -33.12
CA GLN A 157 -14.42 -4.89 -32.00
C GLN A 157 -13.27 -5.72 -32.55
N LEU A 158 -12.04 -5.36 -32.17
CA LEU A 158 -10.83 -6.06 -32.59
C LEU A 158 -10.21 -6.82 -31.41
N ALA A 159 -10.14 -8.14 -31.54
CA ALA A 159 -9.42 -8.99 -30.61
C ALA A 159 -8.00 -9.27 -31.15
N LEU A 160 -7.00 -9.09 -30.29
CA LEU A 160 -5.59 -9.40 -30.57
C LEU A 160 -5.12 -10.50 -29.62
N CYS A 161 -4.57 -11.58 -30.17
CA CYS A 161 -3.94 -12.65 -29.41
C CYS A 161 -2.49 -12.82 -29.89
N VAL A 162 -1.54 -12.93 -28.95
CA VAL A 162 -0.12 -13.10 -29.26
C VAL A 162 0.35 -14.44 -28.70
N GLN A 163 0.81 -15.32 -29.57
CA GLN A 163 1.32 -16.63 -29.16
C GLN A 163 2.84 -16.68 -29.28
N TYR A 164 3.53 -17.21 -28.27
CA TYR A 164 4.99 -17.36 -28.27
C TYR A 164 5.42 -18.60 -27.49
N VAL A 165 6.63 -19.09 -27.75
CA VAL A 165 7.20 -20.23 -27.03
C VAL A 165 8.21 -19.71 -26.01
N ASN A 166 7.99 -20.02 -24.73
CA ASN A 166 8.93 -19.61 -23.69
C ASN A 166 10.24 -20.41 -23.77
N PRO A 167 11.31 -20.00 -23.05
CA PRO A 167 12.59 -20.72 -23.06
C PRO A 167 12.50 -22.19 -22.61
N GLN A 168 11.44 -22.57 -21.90
CA GLN A 168 11.17 -23.95 -21.46
C GLN A 168 10.45 -24.79 -22.53
N GLY A 169 10.14 -24.23 -23.70
CA GLY A 169 9.47 -24.93 -24.80
C GLY A 169 7.95 -25.03 -24.66
N SER A 170 7.33 -24.33 -23.70
CA SER A 170 5.87 -24.27 -23.55
C SER A 170 5.28 -23.09 -24.30
N VAL A 171 4.14 -23.32 -24.95
CA VAL A 171 3.38 -22.28 -25.65
C VAL A 171 2.66 -21.39 -24.63
N LYS A 172 2.75 -20.08 -24.84
CA LYS A 172 2.06 -19.02 -24.11
C LYS A 172 1.17 -18.24 -25.07
N GLU A 173 0.02 -17.83 -24.57
CA GLU A 173 -1.00 -17.01 -25.25
C GLU A 173 -1.43 -15.87 -24.33
#